data_AF-A0A6G1R4B8-F1
#
_entry.id   AF-A0A6G1R4B8-F1
#
_cell.length_a   1.000
_cell.length_b   1.000
_cell.length_c   1.000
_cell.angle_alpha   90.00
_cell.angle_beta   90.00
_cell.angle_gamma   90.00
#
_symmetry.space_group_name_H-M   'P 1'
#
loop_
_entity.id
_entity.type
_entity.pdbx_description
1 polymer ?
#
loop_
_entity_poly.entity_id
_entity_poly.type
_entity_poly.pdbx_seq_one_letter_code
_entity_poly.pdbx_strand_id
1 'polypeptide(L)'
;IVIAAKHPATRTVLHSGWEPVITAMVISSIGGLILDTTVSDPNLVGIVVYTPVINGIGGNLVAIQASRISTYLHLHSIPGELPEEAKGCYHPCRTYCGTGVNNKSAQVLLLLVIPGHLIFLYTIHLMKSGHTSLTPIFIVVYLFAALLQVFTLLWIADWMVHHFWKKGKDPDSFSIPYLTALGDLLGTALLAIGFHFLWLIGDRDGDVGD
;
A
#
# COMPACT_ATOMS: atom_id res chain seq x y z
N ILE A 1 13.08 -15.18 -23.23
CA ILE A 1 13.82 -15.95 -22.19
C ILE A 1 15.19 -16.42 -22.68
N VAL A 2 15.28 -17.23 -23.74
CA VAL A 2 16.57 -17.79 -24.23
C VAL A 2 17.60 -16.73 -24.63
N ILE A 3 17.17 -15.62 -25.23
CA ILE A 3 18.07 -14.49 -25.62
C ILE A 3 18.53 -13.69 -24.39
N ALA A 4 17.63 -13.46 -23.43
CA ALA A 4 17.91 -12.74 -22.19
C ALA A 4 18.85 -13.53 -21.25
N ALA A 5 18.75 -14.86 -21.22
CA ALA A 5 19.59 -15.72 -20.38
C ALA A 5 21.07 -15.77 -20.81
N LYS A 6 21.41 -15.26 -21.99
CA LYS A 6 22.80 -15.18 -22.48
C LYS A 6 23.61 -14.11 -21.79
N HIS A 7 22.98 -13.08 -21.22
CA HIS A 7 23.67 -12.02 -20.50
C HIS A 7 23.69 -12.31 -18.99
N PRO A 8 24.85 -12.34 -18.31
CA PRO A 8 24.95 -12.78 -16.92
C PRO A 8 24.12 -11.93 -15.95
N ALA A 9 24.07 -10.62 -16.15
CA ALA A 9 23.22 -9.72 -15.35
C ALA A 9 21.73 -10.06 -15.47
N THR A 10 21.26 -10.33 -16.69
CA THR A 10 19.85 -10.64 -16.96
C THR A 10 19.49 -12.06 -16.52
N ARG A 11 20.44 -13.01 -16.56
CA ARG A 11 20.25 -14.37 -16.05
C ARG A 11 19.97 -14.40 -14.55
N THR A 12 20.70 -13.59 -13.78
CA THR A 12 20.49 -13.48 -12.32
C THR A 12 19.10 -12.95 -12.00
N VAL A 13 18.69 -11.84 -12.64
CA VAL A 13 17.35 -11.27 -12.46
C VAL A 13 16.26 -12.25 -12.90
N LEU A 14 16.48 -13.02 -13.97
CA LEU A 14 15.51 -14.01 -14.45
C LEU A 14 15.26 -15.15 -13.46
N HIS A 15 16.23 -15.49 -12.61
CA HIS A 15 16.09 -16.53 -11.60
C HIS A 15 15.55 -16.00 -10.28
N SER A 16 16.03 -14.83 -9.83
CA SER A 16 15.65 -14.26 -8.54
C SER A 16 14.36 -13.44 -8.57
N GLY A 17 13.94 -12.96 -9.74
CA GLY A 17 12.77 -12.08 -9.90
C GLY A 17 11.42 -12.77 -9.76
N TRP A 18 11.35 -14.10 -9.89
CA TRP A 18 10.07 -14.82 -9.73
C TRP A 18 9.64 -14.97 -8.27
N GLU A 19 10.60 -15.10 -7.34
CA GLU A 19 10.32 -15.21 -5.90
C GLU A 19 9.44 -14.05 -5.40
N PRO A 20 9.79 -12.76 -5.63
CA PRO A 20 8.96 -11.67 -5.18
C PRO A 20 7.63 -11.55 -5.93
N VAL A 21 7.61 -11.83 -7.22
CA VAL A 21 6.39 -11.74 -8.04
C VAL A 21 5.35 -12.79 -7.62
N ILE A 22 5.76 -14.05 -7.46
CA ILE A 22 4.85 -15.15 -7.09
C ILE A 22 4.34 -14.94 -5.66
N THR A 23 5.22 -14.57 -4.74
CA THR A 23 4.82 -14.33 -3.34
C THR A 23 3.88 -13.13 -3.23
N ALA A 24 4.15 -12.04 -3.97
CA ALA A 24 3.24 -10.89 -4.07
C ALA A 24 1.87 -11.27 -4.64
N MET A 25 1.84 -12.12 -5.68
CA MET A 25 0.59 -12.62 -6.27
C MET A 25 -0.25 -13.38 -5.25
N VAL A 26 0.37 -14.23 -4.42
CA VAL A 26 -0.34 -14.96 -3.35
C VAL A 26 -0.93 -14.00 -2.32
N ILE A 27 -0.16 -13.00 -1.86
CA ILE A 27 -0.64 -12.00 -0.89
C ILE A 27 -1.79 -11.19 -1.46
N SER A 28 -1.66 -10.68 -2.69
CA SER A 28 -2.72 -9.90 -3.36
C SER A 28 -3.96 -10.77 -3.62
N SER A 29 -3.80 -12.08 -3.89
CA SER A 29 -4.93 -13.01 -4.04
C SER A 29 -5.76 -13.14 -2.75
N ILE A 30 -5.13 -13.08 -1.57
CA ILE A 30 -5.86 -13.06 -0.29
C ILE A 30 -6.69 -11.77 -0.19
N GLY A 31 -6.14 -10.62 -0.61
CA GLY A 31 -6.89 -9.37 -0.70
C GLY A 31 -8.08 -9.49 -1.65
N GLY A 32 -7.87 -10.09 -2.82
CA GLY A 32 -8.94 -10.40 -3.78
C GLY A 32 -10.04 -11.29 -3.20
N LEU A 33 -9.70 -12.30 -2.40
CA LEU A 33 -10.68 -13.16 -1.73
C LEU A 33 -11.51 -12.40 -0.68
N ILE A 34 -10.87 -11.49 0.07
CA ILE A 34 -11.60 -10.61 1.01
C ILE A 34 -12.57 -9.72 0.24
N LEU A 35 -12.15 -9.15 -0.90
CA LEU A 35 -13.03 -8.38 -1.76
C LEU A 35 -14.21 -9.22 -2.24
N ASP A 36 -13.94 -10.40 -2.82
CA ASP A 36 -14.95 -11.32 -3.35
C ASP A 36 -16.00 -11.72 -2.29
N THR A 37 -15.52 -12.03 -1.08
CA THR A 37 -16.39 -12.34 0.07
C THR A 37 -17.22 -11.14 0.49
N THR A 38 -16.64 -9.93 0.47
CA THR A 38 -17.33 -8.71 0.89
C THR A 38 -18.40 -8.30 -0.12
N VAL A 39 -18.12 -8.37 -1.42
CA VAL A 39 -19.06 -7.99 -2.49
C VAL A 39 -20.19 -9.01 -2.68
N SER A 40 -20.03 -10.21 -2.13
CA SER A 40 -21.10 -11.21 -2.08
C SER A 40 -22.28 -10.76 -1.19
N ASP A 41 -22.07 -9.81 -0.27
CA ASP A 41 -23.15 -9.12 0.44
C ASP A 41 -23.66 -7.93 -0.40
N PRO A 42 -24.94 -7.91 -0.81
CA PRO A 42 -25.52 -6.82 -1.59
C PRO A 42 -25.38 -5.44 -0.93
N ASN A 43 -25.33 -5.39 0.41
CA ASN A 43 -25.21 -4.14 1.15
C ASN A 43 -23.80 -3.55 1.08
N LEU A 44 -22.80 -4.35 0.72
CA LEU A 44 -21.39 -3.96 0.73
C LEU A 44 -20.79 -3.84 -0.68
N VAL A 45 -21.59 -4.02 -1.74
CA VAL A 45 -21.15 -3.99 -3.14
C VAL A 45 -20.45 -2.67 -3.51
N GLY A 46 -20.82 -1.56 -2.87
CA GLY A 46 -20.22 -0.24 -3.10
C GLY A 46 -18.69 -0.20 -2.90
N ILE A 47 -18.12 -1.14 -2.14
CA ILE A 47 -16.69 -1.26 -1.90
C ILE A 47 -15.86 -1.33 -3.20
N VAL A 48 -16.38 -1.97 -4.25
CA VAL A 48 -15.64 -2.20 -5.51
C VAL A 48 -15.18 -0.92 -6.19
N VAL A 49 -15.93 0.17 -6.02
CA VAL A 49 -15.64 1.47 -6.64
C VAL A 49 -14.45 2.14 -5.94
N TYR A 50 -14.26 1.86 -4.65
CA TYR A 50 -13.24 2.49 -3.81
C TYR A 50 -11.96 1.66 -3.65
N THR A 51 -12.03 0.33 -3.85
CA THR A 51 -10.86 -0.57 -3.75
C THR A 51 -9.72 -0.17 -4.71
N PRO A 52 -9.94 0.15 -5.99
CA PRO A 52 -8.87 0.58 -6.89
C PRO A 52 -8.17 1.88 -6.42
N VAL A 53 -8.92 2.77 -5.78
CA VAL A 53 -8.39 4.04 -5.26
C VAL A 53 -7.52 3.80 -4.04
N ILE A 54 -7.99 3.03 -3.05
CA ILE A 54 -7.24 2.80 -1.81
C ILE A 54 -5.98 1.97 -2.05
N ASN A 55 -6.08 0.95 -2.88
CA ASN A 55 -4.94 0.11 -3.23
C ASN A 55 -3.96 0.87 -4.14
N GLY A 56 -4.48 1.60 -5.14
CA GLY A 56 -3.67 2.37 -6.08
C GLY A 56 -2.88 3.49 -5.40
N ILE A 57 -3.52 4.30 -4.55
CA ILE A 57 -2.83 5.38 -3.82
C ILE A 57 -1.82 4.78 -2.84
N GLY A 58 -2.24 3.86 -1.98
CA GLY A 58 -1.35 3.30 -0.97
C GLY A 58 -0.16 2.54 -1.55
N GLY A 59 -0.40 1.71 -2.57
CA GLY A 59 0.62 0.97 -3.30
C GLY A 59 1.64 1.88 -4.01
N ASN A 60 1.20 2.96 -4.63
CA ASN A 60 2.10 3.90 -5.30
C ASN A 60 2.93 4.73 -4.32
N LEU A 61 2.31 5.25 -3.25
CA LEU A 61 3.03 6.04 -2.24
C LEU A 61 4.10 5.22 -1.54
N VAL A 62 3.78 3.97 -1.19
CA VAL A 62 4.74 3.08 -0.54
C VAL A 62 5.87 2.66 -1.49
N ALA A 63 5.58 2.45 -2.78
CA ALA A 63 6.62 2.19 -3.79
C ALA A 63 7.58 3.37 -3.94
N ILE A 64 7.06 4.61 -4.00
CA ILE A 64 7.87 5.83 -4.04
C ILE A 64 8.80 5.90 -2.82
N GLN A 65 8.25 5.64 -1.63
CA GLN A 65 9.06 5.65 -0.40
C GLN A 65 10.14 4.56 -0.43
N ALA A 66 9.78 3.33 -0.83
CA ALA A 66 10.71 2.21 -0.88
C ALA A 66 11.89 2.50 -1.84
N SER A 67 11.60 3.01 -3.04
CA SER A 67 12.64 3.39 -4.00
C SER A 67 13.50 4.55 -3.54
N ARG A 68 12.94 5.52 -2.81
CA ARG A 68 13.74 6.59 -2.22
C ARG A 68 14.71 6.07 -1.16
N ILE A 69 14.25 5.19 -0.27
CA ILE A 69 15.13 4.59 0.75
C ILE A 69 16.18 3.70 0.07
N SER A 70 15.80 2.89 -0.92
CA SER A 70 16.72 2.07 -1.72
C SER A 70 17.80 2.93 -2.39
N THR A 71 17.40 4.02 -3.05
CA THR A 71 18.33 4.95 -3.71
C THR A 71 19.27 5.60 -2.70
N TYR A 72 18.75 6.02 -1.55
CA TYR A 72 19.56 6.58 -0.47
C TYR A 72 20.63 5.58 0.00
N LEU A 73 20.26 4.32 0.20
CA LEU A 73 21.19 3.26 0.59
C LEU A 73 22.25 2.99 -0.49
N HIS A 74 21.86 2.93 -1.77
CA HIS A 74 22.82 2.77 -2.88
C HIS A 74 23.84 3.92 -2.97
N LEU A 75 23.46 5.14 -2.58
CA LEU A 75 24.36 6.29 -2.62
C LEU A 75 25.28 6.41 -1.40
N HIS A 76 24.89 5.86 -0.25
CA HIS A 76 25.56 6.11 1.04
C HIS A 76 26.10 4.85 1.73
N SER A 77 25.79 3.66 1.22
CA SER A 77 26.20 2.39 1.83
C SER A 77 26.50 1.33 0.77
N ILE A 78 27.28 0.32 1.17
CA ILE A 78 27.48 -0.87 0.35
C ILE A 78 26.42 -1.93 0.68
N PRO A 79 25.93 -2.70 -0.31
CA PRO A 79 24.99 -3.78 -0.08
C PRO A 79 25.50 -4.75 1.00
N GLY A 80 24.65 -5.09 1.97
CA GLY A 80 25.00 -5.94 3.11
C GLY A 80 25.45 -5.18 4.36
N GLU A 81 25.86 -3.91 4.25
CA GLU A 81 26.17 -3.07 5.40
C GLU A 81 25.07 -2.02 5.64
N LEU A 82 24.57 -1.99 6.88
CA LEU A 82 23.62 -0.98 7.30
C LEU A 82 24.37 0.28 7.76
N PRO A 83 23.96 1.48 7.32
CA PRO A 83 24.41 2.74 7.92
C PRO A 83 24.25 2.69 9.45
N GLU A 84 25.14 3.33 10.22
CA GLU A 84 25.01 3.40 11.69
C GLU A 84 23.65 3.97 12.12
N GLU A 85 23.15 4.98 11.38
CA GLU A 85 21.82 5.57 11.56
C GLU A 85 20.67 4.57 11.31
N ALA A 86 20.94 3.55 10.50
CA ALA A 86 20.01 2.47 10.16
C ALA A 86 20.06 1.30 11.17
N LYS A 87 21.06 1.23 12.06
CA LYS A 87 21.15 0.21 13.11
C LYS A 87 20.26 0.57 14.29
N GLY A 88 19.45 -0.40 14.75
CA GLY A 88 18.56 -0.22 15.91
C GLY A 88 17.18 -0.86 15.72
N CYS A 89 16.29 -0.62 16.68
CA CYS A 89 14.92 -1.16 16.63
C CYS A 89 14.05 -0.36 15.64
N TYR A 90 13.15 -1.06 14.94
CA TYR A 90 12.23 -0.45 13.98
C TYR A 90 10.89 -0.21 14.67
N HIS A 91 10.66 1.04 15.08
CA HIS A 91 9.39 1.50 15.65
C HIS A 91 8.82 2.65 14.80
N PRO A 92 7.49 2.84 14.75
CA PRO A 92 6.88 3.88 13.92
C PRO A 92 7.43 5.28 14.18
N CYS A 93 7.74 5.63 15.43
CA CYS A 93 8.34 6.90 15.80
C CYS A 93 9.69 7.15 15.08
N ARG A 94 10.46 6.10 14.81
CA ARG A 94 11.71 6.22 14.04
C ARG A 94 11.43 6.56 12.58
N THR A 95 10.40 5.99 11.98
CA THR A 95 10.01 6.26 10.59
C THR A 95 9.42 7.67 10.44
N TYR A 96 8.63 8.13 11.42
CA TYR A 96 7.87 9.38 11.30
C TYR A 96 8.41 10.58 12.06
N CYS A 97 9.14 10.43 13.15
CA CYS A 97 9.55 11.56 14.01
C CYS A 97 11.01 12.00 13.80
N GLY A 98 11.74 11.36 12.88
CA GLY A 98 13.11 11.76 12.54
C GLY A 98 13.21 13.03 11.70
N THR A 99 14.40 13.62 11.69
CA THR A 99 14.74 14.79 10.86
C THR A 99 15.34 14.42 9.50
N GLY A 100 15.62 13.14 9.26
CA GLY A 100 16.24 12.64 8.04
C GLY A 100 15.35 12.80 6.80
N VAL A 101 15.97 12.80 5.62
CA VAL A 101 15.28 12.96 4.33
C VAL A 101 14.20 11.90 4.10
N ASN A 102 14.46 10.67 4.54
CA ASN A 102 13.50 9.56 4.43
C ASN A 102 12.30 9.74 5.38
N ASN A 103 12.52 10.31 6.57
CA ASN A 103 11.45 10.65 7.51
C ASN A 103 10.56 11.75 6.95
N LYS A 104 11.17 12.83 6.43
CA LYS A 104 10.44 13.94 5.80
C LYS A 104 9.64 13.46 4.60
N SER A 105 10.20 12.57 3.79
CA SER A 105 9.48 11.90 2.70
C SER A 105 8.24 11.16 3.19
N ALA A 106 8.38 10.32 4.23
CA ALA A 106 7.24 9.57 4.80
C ALA A 106 6.15 10.50 5.35
N GLN A 107 6.51 11.59 6.04
CA GLN A 107 5.57 12.60 6.53
C GLN A 107 4.79 13.27 5.39
N VAL A 108 5.49 13.68 4.33
CA VAL A 108 4.86 14.34 3.17
C VAL A 108 3.93 13.37 2.43
N LEU A 109 4.35 12.12 2.24
CA LEU A 109 3.51 11.10 1.61
C LEU A 109 2.26 10.79 2.43
N LEU A 110 2.38 10.72 3.76
CA LEU A 110 1.23 10.54 4.66
C LEU A 110 0.28 11.75 4.60
N LEU A 111 0.82 12.97 4.53
CA LEU A 111 0.01 14.19 4.39
C LEU A 111 -0.74 14.22 3.06
N LEU A 112 -0.13 13.72 1.98
CA LEU A 112 -0.72 13.67 0.64
C LEU A 112 -1.94 12.73 0.55
N VAL A 113 -2.08 11.78 1.48
CA VAL A 113 -3.21 10.83 1.52
C VAL A 113 -4.54 11.58 1.57
N ILE A 114 -4.69 12.56 2.48
CA ILE A 114 -5.96 13.27 2.67
C ILE A 114 -6.43 13.98 1.38
N PRO A 115 -5.67 14.92 0.79
CA PRO A 115 -6.09 15.59 -0.43
C PRO A 115 -6.21 14.63 -1.62
N GLY A 116 -5.32 13.63 -1.73
CA GLY A 116 -5.39 12.64 -2.81
C GLY A 116 -6.69 11.86 -2.79
N HIS A 117 -7.06 11.29 -1.64
CA HIS A 117 -8.29 10.53 -1.49
C HIS A 117 -9.54 11.41 -1.66
N LEU A 118 -9.56 12.63 -1.13
CA LEU A 118 -10.68 13.55 -1.30
C LEU A 118 -10.97 13.88 -2.77
N ILE A 119 -9.92 14.07 -3.59
CA ILE A 119 -10.07 14.31 -5.03
C ILE A 119 -10.75 13.10 -5.69
N PHE A 120 -10.26 11.88 -5.45
CA PHE A 120 -10.83 10.68 -6.05
C PHE A 120 -12.26 10.39 -5.57
N LEU A 121 -12.57 10.59 -4.29
CA LEU A 121 -13.93 10.47 -3.77
C LEU A 121 -14.88 11.43 -4.48
N TYR A 122 -14.48 12.70 -4.65
CA TYR A 122 -15.28 13.69 -5.33
C TYR A 122 -15.45 13.36 -6.82
N THR A 123 -14.40 12.87 -7.49
CA THR A 123 -14.51 12.40 -8.88
C THR A 123 -15.48 11.23 -9.02
N ILE A 124 -15.44 10.23 -8.13
CA ILE A 124 -16.37 9.10 -8.14
C ILE A 124 -17.82 9.58 -8.00
N HIS A 125 -18.06 10.54 -7.11
CA HIS A 125 -19.37 11.14 -6.91
C HIS A 125 -19.89 11.86 -8.17
N LEU A 126 -19.02 12.65 -8.82
CA LEU A 126 -19.37 13.32 -10.07
C LEU A 126 -19.67 12.34 -11.22
N MET A 127 -18.96 11.21 -11.27
CA MET A 127 -19.15 10.19 -12.30
C MET A 127 -20.43 9.37 -12.09
N LYS A 128 -21.20 9.59 -11.01
CA LYS A 128 -22.34 8.75 -10.59
C LYS A 128 -21.99 7.26 -10.57
N SER A 129 -20.72 6.93 -10.31
CA SER A 129 -20.18 5.58 -10.46
C SER A 129 -20.40 4.71 -9.21
N GLY A 130 -21.13 5.22 -8.21
CA GLY A 130 -21.43 4.51 -6.96
C GLY A 130 -22.84 4.85 -6.51
N HIS A 131 -23.60 3.81 -6.14
CA HIS A 131 -24.92 3.95 -5.52
C HIS A 131 -24.83 4.36 -4.04
N THR A 132 -23.63 4.50 -3.50
CA THR A 132 -23.36 4.96 -2.13
C THR A 132 -23.37 6.48 -2.05
N SER A 133 -24.13 7.01 -1.10
CA SER A 133 -24.16 8.45 -0.87
C SER A 133 -22.87 8.90 -0.15
N LEU A 134 -22.28 10.04 -0.55
CA LEU A 134 -21.10 10.58 0.14
C LEU A 134 -21.52 11.25 1.45
N THR A 135 -21.84 10.44 2.46
CA THR A 135 -22.13 10.95 3.81
C THR A 135 -20.84 11.46 4.46
N PRO A 136 -20.91 12.49 5.33
CA PRO A 136 -19.75 12.91 6.11
C PRO A 136 -19.15 11.79 6.96
N ILE A 137 -19.99 10.85 7.44
CA ILE A 137 -19.55 9.70 8.24
C ILE A 137 -18.75 8.73 7.37
N PHE A 138 -19.23 8.41 6.17
CA PHE A 138 -18.50 7.61 5.19
C PHE A 138 -17.12 8.21 4.90
N ILE A 139 -17.05 9.52 4.62
CA ILE A 139 -15.77 10.20 4.32
C ILE A 139 -14.78 10.07 5.48
N VAL A 140 -15.24 10.25 6.73
CA VAL A 140 -14.36 10.12 7.91
C VAL A 140 -13.85 8.69 8.09
N VAL A 141 -14.73 7.69 7.99
CA VAL A 141 -14.35 6.27 8.12
C VAL A 141 -13.40 5.85 6.99
N TYR A 142 -13.70 6.25 5.76
CA TYR A 142 -12.87 5.97 4.59
C TYR A 142 -11.48 6.60 4.71
N LEU A 143 -11.41 7.90 5.08
CA LEU A 143 -10.13 8.58 5.26
C LEU A 143 -9.33 7.99 6.41
N PHE A 144 -9.98 7.56 7.49
CA PHE A 144 -9.31 6.86 8.58
C PHE A 144 -8.70 5.53 8.11
N ALA A 145 -9.45 4.72 7.36
CA ALA A 145 -8.95 3.47 6.78
C ALA A 145 -7.76 3.70 5.84
N ALA A 146 -7.84 4.71 4.96
CA ALA A 146 -6.77 5.09 4.03
C ALA A 146 -5.50 5.56 4.78
N LEU A 147 -5.66 6.42 5.79
CA LEU A 147 -4.54 6.88 6.61
C LEU A 147 -3.87 5.72 7.36
N LEU A 148 -4.67 4.83 7.96
CA LEU A 148 -4.16 3.67 8.68
C LEU A 148 -3.42 2.70 7.75
N GLN A 149 -3.95 2.48 6.54
CA GLN A 149 -3.29 1.67 5.51
C GLN A 149 -1.93 2.26 5.15
N VAL A 150 -1.88 3.52 4.70
CA VAL A 150 -0.62 4.15 4.25
C VAL A 150 0.37 4.31 5.39
N PHE A 151 -0.09 4.60 6.61
CA PHE A 151 0.76 4.63 7.79
C PHE A 151 1.43 3.26 8.04
N THR A 152 0.65 2.18 8.00
CA THR A 152 1.18 0.84 8.21
C THR A 152 2.17 0.46 7.10
N LEU A 153 1.85 0.77 5.84
CA LEU A 153 2.69 0.45 4.69
C LEU A 153 4.03 1.18 4.69
N LEU A 154 4.04 2.48 4.98
CA LEU A 154 5.28 3.27 5.02
C LEU A 154 6.20 2.80 6.15
N TRP A 155 5.64 2.38 7.29
CA TRP A 155 6.42 1.76 8.38
C TRP A 155 7.01 0.41 7.96
N ILE A 156 6.22 -0.45 7.31
CA ILE A 156 6.71 -1.73 6.78
C ILE A 156 7.78 -1.51 5.71
N ALA A 157 7.64 -0.49 4.86
CA ALA A 157 8.61 -0.15 3.82
C ALA A 157 9.98 0.20 4.41
N ASP A 158 10.00 1.04 5.44
CA ASP A 158 11.22 1.41 6.15
C ASP A 158 11.94 0.17 6.70
N TRP A 159 11.21 -0.71 7.39
CA TRP A 159 11.80 -1.95 7.89
C TRP A 159 12.28 -2.89 6.76
N MET A 160 11.42 -3.13 5.77
CA MET A 160 11.65 -4.16 4.75
C MET A 160 12.80 -3.80 3.80
N VAL A 161 12.91 -2.53 3.40
CA VAL A 161 14.00 -2.07 2.53
C VAL A 161 15.35 -2.29 3.22
N HIS A 162 15.49 -1.88 4.47
CA HIS A 162 16.71 -2.09 5.24
C HIS A 162 17.00 -3.58 5.49
N HIS A 163 15.97 -4.40 5.70
CA HIS A 163 16.12 -5.85 5.86
C HIS A 163 16.64 -6.52 4.60
N PHE A 164 16.12 -6.18 3.41
CA PHE A 164 16.62 -6.72 2.15
C PHE A 164 18.03 -6.21 1.84
N TRP A 165 18.30 -4.93 2.13
CA TRP A 165 19.62 -4.35 2.00
C TRP A 165 20.68 -5.11 2.83
N LYS A 166 20.36 -5.42 4.09
CA LYS A 166 21.24 -6.22 4.98
C LYS A 166 21.52 -7.61 4.41
N LYS A 167 20.59 -8.18 3.65
CA LYS A 167 20.76 -9.48 2.99
C LYS A 167 21.48 -9.39 1.64
N GLY A 168 21.93 -8.20 1.23
CA GLY A 168 22.54 -7.96 -0.07
C GLY A 168 21.56 -8.15 -1.24
N LYS A 169 20.25 -8.14 -0.97
CA LYS A 169 19.22 -8.19 -2.00
C LYS A 169 18.81 -6.75 -2.37
N ASP A 170 18.64 -6.49 -3.66
CA ASP A 170 18.16 -5.20 -4.15
C ASP A 170 16.72 -4.93 -3.64
N PRO A 171 16.52 -3.92 -2.78
CA PRO A 171 15.21 -3.64 -2.22
C PRO A 171 14.17 -3.22 -3.26
N ASP A 172 14.57 -2.64 -4.39
CA ASP A 172 13.62 -2.25 -5.44
C ASP A 172 12.99 -3.48 -6.11
N SER A 173 13.79 -4.52 -6.31
CA SER A 173 13.35 -5.78 -6.93
C SER A 173 12.51 -6.66 -6.00
N PHE A 174 12.69 -6.56 -4.67
CA PHE A 174 12.01 -7.42 -3.69
C PHE A 174 10.95 -6.70 -2.87
N SER A 175 11.26 -5.51 -2.35
CA SER A 175 10.38 -4.81 -1.41
C SER A 175 9.15 -4.23 -2.10
N ILE A 176 9.29 -3.65 -3.29
CA ILE A 176 8.18 -2.98 -3.98
C ILE A 176 7.03 -3.96 -4.28
N PRO A 177 7.26 -5.14 -4.91
CA PRO A 177 6.18 -6.11 -5.13
C PRO A 177 5.47 -6.53 -3.84
N TYR A 178 6.21 -6.72 -2.76
CA TYR A 178 5.64 -7.07 -1.45
C TYR A 178 4.85 -5.95 -0.82
N LEU A 179 5.34 -4.71 -0.87
CA LEU A 179 4.63 -3.55 -0.32
C LEU A 179 3.35 -3.26 -1.08
N THR A 180 3.37 -3.39 -2.41
CA THR A 180 2.18 -3.21 -3.23
C THR A 180 1.15 -4.31 -2.92
N ALA A 181 1.55 -5.58 -2.85
CA ALA A 181 0.63 -6.66 -2.51
C ALA A 181 0.08 -6.57 -1.08
N LEU A 182 0.92 -6.16 -0.11
CA LEU A 182 0.45 -5.85 1.24
C LEU A 182 -0.50 -4.65 1.23
N GLY A 183 -0.28 -3.67 0.34
CA GLY A 183 -1.16 -2.54 0.14
C GLY A 183 -2.53 -2.94 -0.37
N ASP A 184 -2.58 -3.87 -1.32
CA ASP A 184 -3.83 -4.46 -1.82
C ASP A 184 -4.60 -5.18 -0.70
N LEU A 185 -3.90 -6.02 0.06
CA LEU A 185 -4.49 -6.79 1.16
C LEU A 185 -5.02 -5.88 2.27
N LEU A 186 -4.16 -4.99 2.79
CA LEU A 186 -4.52 -4.08 3.88
C LEU A 186 -5.57 -3.07 3.45
N GLY A 187 -5.45 -2.50 2.25
CA GLY A 187 -6.42 -1.54 1.73
C GLY A 187 -7.81 -2.15 1.61
N THR A 188 -7.89 -3.33 1.00
CA THR A 188 -9.16 -4.06 0.85
C THR A 188 -9.74 -4.48 2.21
N ALA A 189 -8.92 -5.02 3.12
CA ALA A 189 -9.39 -5.47 4.43
C ALA A 189 -9.89 -4.31 5.30
N LEU A 190 -9.13 -3.21 5.37
CA LEU A 190 -9.52 -2.03 6.16
C LEU A 190 -10.77 -1.36 5.58
N LEU A 191 -10.89 -1.32 4.26
CA LEU A 191 -12.07 -0.81 3.60
C LEU A 191 -13.30 -1.67 3.89
N ALA A 192 -13.18 -3.00 3.80
CA ALA A 192 -14.25 -3.93 4.14
C ALA A 192 -14.71 -3.78 5.60
N ILE A 193 -13.77 -3.64 6.55
CA ILE A 193 -14.08 -3.36 7.95
C ILE A 193 -14.81 -2.02 8.10
N GLY A 194 -14.37 -0.97 7.39
CA GLY A 194 -15.02 0.34 7.42
C GLY A 194 -16.46 0.30 6.90
N PHE A 195 -16.69 -0.41 5.79
CA PHE A 195 -18.04 -0.63 5.24
C PHE A 195 -18.93 -1.43 6.18
N HIS A 196 -18.41 -2.50 6.78
CA HIS A 196 -19.16 -3.29 7.77
C HIS A 196 -19.51 -2.45 9.02
N PHE A 197 -18.59 -1.59 9.47
CA PHE A 197 -18.82 -0.67 10.58
C PHE A 197 -19.91 0.37 10.26
N LEU A 198 -19.91 0.95 9.06
CA LEU A 198 -20.94 1.88 8.60
C LEU A 198 -22.32 1.22 8.55
N TRP A 199 -22.37 -0.02 8.05
CA TRP A 199 -23.59 -0.82 8.02
C TRP A 199 -24.14 -1.08 9.44
N LEU A 200 -23.27 -1.40 10.40
CA LEU A 200 -23.67 -1.62 11.81
C LEU A 200 -24.19 -0.35 12.49
N ILE A 201 -23.63 0.82 12.17
CA ILE A 201 -24.05 2.10 12.76
C ILE A 201 -25.40 2.57 12.21
N GLY A 202 -25.91 1.93 11.16
CA GLY A 202 -27.17 2.33 10.56
C GLY A 202 -27.05 3.62 9.77
N ASP A 203 -25.85 3.94 9.25
CA ASP A 203 -25.72 4.67 7.98
C ASP A 203 -26.17 3.70 6.88
N ARG A 204 -27.42 3.23 7.01
CA ARG A 204 -28.19 2.63 5.96
C ARG A 204 -28.31 3.76 4.96
N ASP A 205 -27.50 3.70 3.92
CA ASP A 205 -27.92 4.29 2.66
C ASP A 205 -29.33 3.72 2.39
N GLY A 206 -30.34 4.50 2.78
CA GLY A 206 -31.69 4.34 2.30
C GLY A 206 -31.60 4.67 0.82
N ASP A 207 -31.38 3.63 0.03
CA ASP A 207 -31.81 3.46 -1.37
C ASP A 207 -31.10 2.25 -2.02
N VAL A 208 -31.16 1.09 -1.37
CA VAL A 208 -31.00 -0.21 -2.03
C VAL A 208 -32.34 -0.92 -2.04
N GLY A 209 -33.22 -0.43 -2.92
CA GLY A 209 -34.55 -0.98 -3.13
C GLY A 209 -35.49 -0.02 -3.85
N ASP A 210 -35.09 0.47 -5.02
CA ASP A 210 -35.93 0.64 -6.23
C ASP A 210 -35.04 0.91 -7.45
#